data_AF-A0A3A9WTP1-F1
#
_entry.id   AF-A0A3A9WTP1-F1
#
_cell.length_a   1.000
_cell.length_b   1.000
_cell.length_c   1.000
_cell.angle_alpha   90.00
_cell.angle_beta   90.00
_cell.angle_gamma   90.00
#
_symmetry.space_group_name_H-M   'P 1'
#
loop_
_entity.id
_entity.type
_entity.pdbx_description
1 polymer ?
#
loop_
_entity_poly.entity_id
_entity_poly.type
_entity_poly.pdbx_seq_one_letter_code
_entity_poly.pdbx_strand_id
1 'polypeptide(L)'
;MIIFGSRSVYVTSKQSTGSICPSCGTKGSLRLIVFRRHVHVFWIPIFPIGKKGMSQCQHCKNVLNIKEMPEPIKQECITLKNKTKGPIWQFAGLGILIVMILWAALMTNMK
;
A
#
# COMPACT_ATOMS: atom_id res chain seq x y z
N MET A 1 19.58 -16.70 -2.36
CA MET A 1 18.76 -15.63 -2.99
C MET A 1 17.31 -15.93 -2.70
N ILE A 2 16.58 -15.02 -2.05
CA ILE A 2 15.18 -15.29 -1.67
C ILE A 2 14.29 -14.93 -2.85
N ILE A 3 13.59 -15.93 -3.37
CA ILE A 3 12.77 -15.84 -4.59
C ILE A 3 11.37 -15.29 -4.28
N PHE A 4 10.94 -15.40 -3.03
CA PHE A 4 9.63 -14.98 -2.54
C PHE A 4 9.76 -13.96 -1.42
N GLY A 5 8.93 -12.93 -1.41
CA GLY A 5 9.02 -11.88 -0.41
C GLY A 5 7.86 -10.91 -0.46
N SER A 6 7.92 -9.88 0.38
CA SER A 6 6.94 -8.80 0.35
C SER A 6 7.61 -7.46 0.14
N ARG A 7 7.06 -6.64 -0.76
CA ARG A 7 7.60 -5.33 -1.11
C ARG A 7 6.55 -4.25 -0.87
N SER A 8 6.96 -3.11 -0.34
CA SER A 8 6.14 -1.93 -0.19
C SER A 8 6.35 -0.99 -1.37
N VAL A 9 5.26 -0.56 -1.99
CA VAL A 9 5.27 0.43 -3.07
C VAL A 9 4.64 1.71 -2.52
N TYR A 10 5.31 2.83 -2.75
CA TYR A 10 4.75 4.14 -2.49
C TYR A 10 3.52 4.36 -3.38
N VAL A 11 2.40 4.74 -2.78
CA VAL A 11 1.16 4.96 -3.54
C VAL A 11 0.88 6.44 -3.68
N THR A 12 0.87 7.17 -2.57
CA THR A 12 0.60 8.61 -2.58
C THR A 12 1.10 9.26 -1.29
N SER A 13 1.37 10.55 -1.35
CA SER A 13 1.57 11.39 -0.18
C SER A 13 0.79 12.68 -0.31
N LYS A 14 0.15 13.11 0.77
CA LYS A 14 -0.55 14.39 0.85
C LYS A 14 -0.10 15.15 2.07
N GLN A 15 0.14 16.44 1.92
CA GLN A 15 0.35 17.32 3.06
C GLN A 15 -0.99 17.69 3.68
N SER A 16 -1.08 17.56 5.01
CA SER A 16 -2.22 18.03 5.78
C SER A 16 -1.93 19.44 6.27
N THR A 17 -2.70 20.40 5.76
CA THR A 17 -2.54 21.84 6.05
C THR A 17 -3.20 22.24 7.38
N GLY A 18 -4.21 21.48 7.83
CA GLY A 18 -5.01 21.83 9.01
C GLY A 18 -4.63 21.11 10.31
N SER A 19 -3.81 20.06 10.25
CA SER A 19 -3.52 19.22 11.43
C SER A 19 -2.28 19.68 12.21
N ILE A 20 -2.34 19.49 13.53
CA ILE A 20 -1.28 19.81 14.49
C ILE A 20 -0.47 18.55 14.77
N CYS A 21 0.87 18.63 14.67
CA CYS A 21 1.73 17.51 15.04
C CYS A 21 1.64 17.20 16.56
N PRO A 22 1.32 15.97 16.96
CA PRO A 22 1.24 15.60 18.38
C PRO A 22 2.61 15.61 19.09
N SER A 23 3.73 15.56 18.34
CA SER A 23 5.07 15.51 18.94
C SER A 23 5.75 16.87 19.05
N CYS A 24 5.42 17.83 18.20
CA CYS A 24 6.09 19.14 18.20
C CYS A 24 5.13 20.34 18.16
N GLY A 25 3.81 20.11 18.12
CA GLY A 25 2.79 21.18 18.12
C GLY A 25 2.71 22.01 16.83
N THR A 26 3.54 21.72 15.83
CA THR A 26 3.58 22.50 14.58
C THR A 26 2.34 22.23 13.72
N LYS A 27 1.62 23.29 13.33
CA LYS A 27 0.46 23.26 12.43
C LYS A 27 0.90 23.06 10.97
N GLY A 28 0.16 22.28 10.20
CA GLY A 28 0.30 22.20 8.73
C GLY A 28 1.56 21.52 8.20
N SER A 29 2.37 20.93 9.09
CA SER A 29 3.66 20.30 8.74
C SER A 29 3.57 18.77 8.58
N LEU A 30 2.38 18.19 8.70
CA LEU A 30 2.17 16.75 8.63
C LEU A 30 2.01 16.27 7.20
N ARG A 31 2.89 15.37 6.77
CA ARG A 31 2.84 14.68 5.49
C ARG A 31 2.27 13.28 5.69
N LEU A 32 1.06 13.05 5.22
CA LEU A 32 0.43 11.73 5.19
C LEU A 32 0.99 10.94 4.01
N ILE A 33 1.47 9.74 4.25
CA ILE A 33 2.08 8.86 3.24
C ILE A 33 1.39 7.50 3.28
N VAL A 34 0.93 7.03 2.11
CA VAL A 34 0.27 5.74 1.96
C VAL A 34 1.14 4.82 1.13
N PHE A 35 1.45 3.66 1.69
CA PHE A 35 2.18 2.57 1.06
C PHE A 35 1.26 1.37 0.85
N ARG A 36 1.46 0.63 -0.24
CA ARG A 36 0.78 -0.65 -0.48
C ARG A 36 1.82 -1.76 -0.47
N ARG A 37 1.58 -2.79 0.33
CA ARG A 37 2.44 -3.97 0.41
C ARG A 37 1.88 -5.06 -0.48
N HIS A 38 2.75 -5.75 -1.21
CA HIS A 38 2.40 -6.89 -2.04
C HIS A 38 3.40 -8.03 -1.86
N VAL A 39 2.94 -9.26 -2.05
CA VAL A 39 3.80 -10.43 -2.17
C VAL A 39 4.30 -10.50 -3.60
N HIS A 40 5.60 -10.72 -3.76
CA HIS A 40 6.20 -11.08 -5.04
C HIS A 40 6.83 -12.47 -4.92
N VAL A 41 6.75 -13.23 -6.00
CA VAL A 41 7.46 -14.51 -6.16
C VAL A 41 8.11 -14.44 -7.54
N PHE A 42 9.41 -14.74 -7.61
CA PHE A 42 10.25 -14.54 -8.80
C PHE A 42 10.13 -13.12 -9.39
N TRP A 43 10.16 -12.07 -8.55
CA TRP A 43 9.95 -10.66 -8.93
C TRP A 43 8.56 -10.29 -9.50
N ILE A 44 7.65 -11.25 -9.66
CA ILE A 44 6.29 -10.99 -10.15
C ILE A 44 5.38 -10.70 -8.95
N PRO A 45 4.70 -9.53 -8.90
CA PRO A 45 3.74 -9.23 -7.84
C PRO A 45 2.48 -10.07 -8.02
N ILE A 46 2.21 -11.01 -7.10
CA ILE A 46 1.09 -11.95 -7.23
C ILE A 46 -0.13 -11.50 -6.45
N PHE A 47 0.06 -10.91 -5.26
CA PHE A 47 -1.07 -10.58 -4.40
C PHE A 47 -0.82 -9.33 -3.55
N PRO A 48 -1.76 -8.36 -3.52
CA PRO A 48 -1.68 -7.22 -2.61
C PRO A 48 -2.05 -7.65 -1.19
N ILE A 49 -1.10 -7.56 -0.25
CA ILE A 49 -1.30 -7.91 1.17
C ILE A 49 -2.17 -6.85 1.88
N GLY A 50 -2.02 -5.59 1.48
CA GLY A 50 -2.79 -4.50 2.08
C GLY A 50 -2.16 -3.11 1.93
N LYS A 51 -2.88 -2.10 2.40
CA LYS A 51 -2.39 -0.70 2.44
C LYS A 51 -1.96 -0.35 3.87
N LYS A 52 -0.77 0.21 4.03
CA LYS A 52 -0.27 0.85 5.26
C LYS A 52 -0.25 2.36 5.06
N GLY A 53 -0.70 3.11 6.06
CA GLY A 53 -0.56 4.57 6.09
C GLY A 53 0.32 4.96 7.27
N MET A 54 1.16 5.96 7.05
CA MET A 54 2.01 6.59 8.05
C MET A 54 1.94 8.12 7.84
N SER A 55 2.14 8.91 8.88
CA SER A 55 2.42 10.34 8.75
C SER A 55 3.86 10.58 9.08
N GLN A 56 4.43 11.57 8.42
CA GLN A 56 5.74 12.11 8.72
C GLN A 56 5.59 13.61 8.91
N CYS A 57 6.00 14.14 10.06
CA CYS A 57 6.10 15.59 10.24
C CYS A 57 7.32 16.12 9.49
N GLN A 58 7.18 17.19 8.69
CA GLN A 58 8.31 17.82 8.01
C GLN A 58 9.18 18.66 8.95
N HIS A 59 8.65 19.04 10.12
CA HIS A 59 9.36 19.85 11.10
C HIS A 59 10.23 18.97 12.02
N CYS A 60 9.62 18.05 12.78
CA CYS A 60 10.34 17.18 13.71
C CYS A 60 10.79 15.84 13.12
N LYS A 61 10.45 15.57 11.84
CA LYS A 61 10.71 14.29 11.14
C LYS A 61 10.08 13.06 11.81
N ASN A 62 9.23 13.25 12.82
CA ASN A 62 8.62 12.13 13.51
C ASN A 62 7.66 11.37 12.59
N VAL A 63 7.75 10.04 12.60
CA VAL A 63 6.93 9.15 11.78
C VAL A 63 5.93 8.45 12.70
N LEU A 64 4.63 8.71 12.51
CA LEU A 64 3.57 8.04 13.26
C LEU A 64 2.81 7.07 12.37
N ASN A 65 2.58 5.86 12.87
CA ASN A 65 1.70 4.91 12.20
C ASN A 65 0.23 5.30 12.44
N ILE A 66 -0.67 4.78 11.59
CA ILE A 66 -2.14 4.93 11.78
C ILE A 66 -2.62 4.58 13.21
N LYS A 67 -1.94 3.67 13.91
CA LYS A 67 -2.27 3.27 15.28
C LYS A 67 -1.87 4.30 16.34
N GLU A 68 -0.85 5.11 16.05
CA GLU A 68 -0.25 6.09 16.95
C GLU A 68 -0.75 7.52 16.65
N MET A 69 -1.45 7.69 15.53
CA MET A 69 -2.04 8.96 15.14
C MET A 69 -3.22 9.35 16.04
N PRO A 70 -3.32 10.63 16.44
CA PRO A 70 -4.52 11.15 17.08
C PRO A 70 -5.68 11.15 16.07
N GLU A 71 -6.92 11.07 16.59
CA GLU A 71 -8.15 10.93 15.78
C GLU A 71 -8.29 11.87 14.58
N PRO A 72 -8.02 13.20 14.67
CA PRO A 72 -8.20 14.09 13.52
C PRO A 72 -7.28 13.72 12.34
N ILE A 73 -6.02 13.38 12.62
CA ILE A 73 -5.04 13.00 11.59
C ILE A 73 -5.34 11.60 11.06
N LYS A 74 -5.77 10.70 11.94
CA LYS A 74 -6.13 9.33 11.60
C LYS A 74 -7.27 9.30 10.59
N GLN A 75 -8.31 10.10 10.77
CA GLN A 75 -9.43 10.20 9.84
C GLN A 75 -9.02 10.72 8.46
N GLU A 76 -8.20 11.76 8.40
CA GLU A 76 -7.64 12.24 7.13
C GLU A 76 -6.82 11.15 6.43
N CYS A 77 -5.99 10.43 7.18
CA CYS A 77 -5.16 9.37 6.63
C CYS A 77 -6.00 8.18 6.13
N ILE A 78 -7.09 7.82 6.82
CA ILE A 78 -8.05 6.79 6.40
C ILE A 78 -8.79 7.23 5.13
N THR A 79 -9.22 8.49 5.08
CA THR A 79 -9.91 9.05 3.90
C THR A 79 -9.00 9.01 2.68
N LEU A 80 -7.73 9.37 2.82
CA LEU A 80 -6.73 9.24 1.76
C LEU A 80 -6.51 7.77 1.37
N LYS A 81 -6.37 6.88 2.36
CA LYS A 81 -6.23 5.44 2.12
C LYS A 81 -7.41 4.86 1.34
N ASN A 82 -8.62 5.35 1.57
CA ASN A 82 -9.84 4.91 0.87
C ASN A 82 -9.96 5.53 -0.52
N LYS A 83 -9.70 6.84 -0.68
CA LYS A 83 -9.68 7.50 -2.00
C LYS A 83 -8.63 6.90 -2.94
N THR A 84 -7.51 6.45 -2.39
CA THR A 84 -6.43 5.91 -3.21
C THR A 84 -6.78 4.49 -3.67
N LYS A 85 -7.33 4.37 -4.88
CA LYS A 85 -7.42 3.10 -5.60
C LYS A 85 -6.00 2.63 -5.89
N GLY A 86 -5.55 1.58 -5.23
CA GLY A 86 -4.20 1.09 -5.50
C GLY A 86 -4.15 0.31 -6.82
N PRO A 87 -2.95 0.09 -7.37
CA PRO A 87 -2.78 -0.46 -8.71
C PRO A 87 -3.45 -1.84 -8.87
N ILE A 88 -4.27 -1.96 -9.92
CA ILE A 88 -5.02 -3.17 -10.33
C ILE A 88 -4.06 -4.22 -10.92
N TRP A 89 -2.87 -3.78 -11.36
CA TRP A 89 -1.76 -4.61 -11.86
C TRP A 89 -1.24 -5.69 -10.90
N GLN A 90 -1.67 -5.66 -9.64
CA GLN A 90 -1.27 -6.64 -8.61
C GLN A 90 -1.99 -8.00 -8.75
N PHE A 91 -2.91 -8.14 -9.71
CA PHE A 91 -3.60 -9.40 -10.03
C PHE A 91 -3.02 -10.12 -11.25
N ALA A 92 -1.95 -9.62 -11.86
CA ALA A 92 -1.37 -10.21 -13.07
C ALA A 92 -0.98 -11.69 -12.86
N GLY A 93 -0.45 -12.04 -11.68
CA GLY A 93 -0.12 -13.43 -11.34
C GLY A 93 -1.33 -14.38 -11.29
N LEU A 94 -2.50 -13.89 -10.84
CA LEU A 94 -3.72 -14.69 -10.83
C LEU A 94 -4.23 -14.94 -12.26
N GLY A 95 -4.13 -13.94 -13.14
CA GLY A 95 -4.46 -14.09 -14.55
C GLY A 95 -3.62 -15.16 -15.23
N ILE A 96 -2.30 -15.17 -15.00
CA ILE A 96 -1.38 -16.18 -15.56
C ILE A 96 -1.72 -17.58 -15.07
N LEU A 97 -2.04 -17.74 -13.78
CA LEU A 97 -2.45 -19.03 -13.20
C LEU A 97 -3.72 -19.57 -13.86
N ILE A 98 -4.73 -18.73 -14.06
CA ILE A 98 -5.99 -19.11 -14.72
C ILE A 98 -5.73 -19.55 -16.17
N VAL A 99 -4.88 -18.82 -16.90
CA VAL A 99 -4.50 -19.16 -18.28
C VAL A 99 -3.77 -20.51 -18.33
N MET A 100 -2.84 -20.78 -17.42
CA MET A 100 -2.15 -22.08 -17.37
C MET A 100 -3.11 -23.25 -17.09
N ILE A 101 -4.07 -23.07 -16.17
CA ILE A 101 -5.05 -24.11 -15.84
C ILE A 101 -5.98 -24.38 -17.03
N LEU A 102 -6.48 -23.33 -17.69
CA LEU A 102 -7.29 -23.45 -18.91
C LEU A 102 -6.52 -24.16 -20.02
N TRP A 103 -5.26 -23.78 -20.24
CA TRP A 103 -4.40 -24.41 -21.25
C TRP A 103 -4.20 -25.90 -20.95
N ALA A 104 -3.90 -26.24 -19.69
CA ALA A 104 -3.73 -27.63 -19.27
C ALA A 104 -5.02 -28.44 -19.49
N ALA A 105 -6.19 -27.90 -19.12
CA ALA A 105 -7.48 -28.55 -19.29
C ALA A 105 -7.86 -28.78 -20.77
N LEU A 106 -7.54 -27.82 -21.66
CA LEU A 106 -7.73 -27.97 -23.10
C LEU A 106 -6.84 -29.09 -23.66
N MET A 107 -5.58 -29.14 -23.23
CA MET A 107 -4.63 -30.18 -23.63
C MET A 107 -5.06 -31.59 -23.17
N THR A 108 -5.68 -31.72 -21.99
CA THR A 108 -6.24 -33.02 -21.54
C THR A 108 -7.50 -33.44 -22.28
N ASN A 109 -8.32 -32.51 -22.78
CA ASN A 109 -9.51 -32.85 -23.57
C ASN A 109 -9.20 -33.21 -25.03
N MET A 110 -8.05 -32.78 -25.56
CA MET A 110 -7.60 -33.11 -26.91
C MET A 110 -6.85 -34.45 -27.02
N LYS A 111 -6.68 -35.18 -25.91
CA LYS A 111 -5.95 -36.45 -25.83
C LYS A 111 -6.89 -37.59 -25.51
#